data_AF-A0A447UGH6-F1
#
_entry.id   AF-A0A447UGH6-F1
#
_cell.length_a   1.000
_cell.length_b   1.000
_cell.length_c   1.000
_cell.angle_alpha   90.00
_cell.angle_beta   90.00
_cell.angle_gamma   90.00
#
_symmetry.space_group_name_H-M   'P 1'
#
loop_
_entity.id
_entity.type
_entity.pdbx_description
1 polymer ?
#
loop_
_entity_poly.entity_id
_entity_poly.type
_entity_poly.pdbx_seq_one_letter_code
_entity_poly.pdbx_strand_id
1 'polypeptide(L)'
;MIDRGPDSLRCLELLHKRWVVAVRGNHEQMALDALAASQLSLWFMNGGDWYAALSANQQRLARKALDDCQRLPWILELHCQNGMHVVAHADYPHQVYAWQKEVDLHQVLWRRSRLSERHAGQGNGIAGADHFWFGHTPLRHRVDIDNLHYIDTGAVFGGELTLVQLQ
;
A
#
# COMPACT_ATOMS: atom_id res chain seq x y z
N MET A 1 0.55 -5.51 -2.96
CA MET A 1 0.89 -6.19 -4.24
C MET A 1 0.61 -7.67 -4.16
N ILE A 2 0.89 -8.30 -3.02
CA ILE A 2 0.65 -9.72 -2.77
C ILE A 2 -0.66 -9.96 -2.02
N ASP A 3 -0.96 -11.24 -1.85
CA ASP A 3 -2.07 -11.81 -1.10
C ASP A 3 -3.44 -11.62 -1.76
N ARG A 4 -4.37 -12.51 -1.39
CA ARG A 4 -5.77 -12.59 -1.86
C ARG A 4 -5.96 -12.90 -3.34
N GLY A 5 -5.10 -12.37 -4.23
CA GLY A 5 -5.12 -12.62 -5.67
C GLY A 5 -4.25 -13.81 -6.09
N PRO A 6 -4.51 -14.39 -7.28
CA PRO A 6 -3.87 -15.62 -7.73
C PRO A 6 -2.41 -15.44 -8.19
N ASP A 7 -2.01 -14.23 -8.57
CA ASP A 7 -0.73 -13.95 -9.25
C ASP A 7 0.30 -13.24 -8.36
N SER A 8 0.26 -13.44 -7.03
CA SER A 8 1.13 -12.75 -6.07
C SER A 8 2.63 -12.81 -6.41
N LEU A 9 3.13 -13.96 -6.89
CA LEU A 9 4.53 -14.09 -7.32
C LEU A 9 4.85 -13.19 -8.52
N ARG A 10 3.97 -13.11 -9.53
CA ARG A 10 4.16 -12.24 -10.69
C ARG A 10 4.04 -10.76 -10.32
N CYS A 11 3.16 -10.41 -9.39
CA CYS A 11 3.08 -9.06 -8.86
C CYS A 11 4.39 -8.63 -8.17
N LEU A 12 5.05 -9.54 -7.45
CA LEU A 12 6.37 -9.26 -6.87
C LEU A 12 7.45 -9.01 -7.92
N GLU A 13 7.40 -9.68 -9.07
CA GLU A 13 8.34 -9.43 -10.19
C GLU A 13 8.26 -8.01 -10.75
N LEU A 14 7.15 -7.30 -10.52
CA LEU A 14 7.02 -5.89 -10.90
C LEU A 14 8.02 -4.99 -10.16
N LEU A 15 8.42 -5.37 -8.94
CA LEU A 15 9.43 -4.62 -8.17
C LEU A 15 10.79 -4.55 -8.86
N HIS A 16 11.07 -5.46 -9.79
CA HIS A 16 12.32 -5.46 -10.56
C HIS A 16 12.21 -4.69 -11.87
N LYS A 17 11.06 -4.11 -12.19
CA LYS A 17 10.88 -3.26 -13.36
C LYS A 17 11.25 -1.81 -13.01
N ARG A 18 12.18 -1.23 -13.77
CA ARG A 18 12.67 0.15 -13.56
C ARG A 18 11.58 1.23 -13.63
N TRP A 19 10.44 0.93 -14.26
CA TRP A 19 9.31 1.83 -14.42
C TRP A 19 8.23 1.64 -13.34
N VAL A 20 8.45 0.76 -12.36
CA VAL A 20 7.56 0.55 -11.23
C VAL A 20 8.26 1.00 -9.96
N VAL A 21 7.59 1.86 -9.19
CA VAL A 21 7.97 2.21 -7.83
C VAL A 21 6.75 1.97 -6.96
N ALA A 22 6.91 1.18 -5.90
CA ALA A 22 5.83 0.85 -4.96
C ALA A 22 6.13 1.44 -3.58
N VAL A 23 5.07 1.79 -2.85
CA VAL A 23 5.14 1.98 -1.40
C VAL A 23 4.92 0.66 -0.68
N ARG A 24 5.48 0.49 0.52
CA ARG A 24 5.25 -0.71 1.32
C ARG A 24 3.79 -0.78 1.77
N GLY A 25 3.13 -1.91 1.50
CA GLY A 25 1.81 -2.24 2.01
C GLY A 25 1.84 -3.07 3.29
N ASN A 26 0.69 -3.16 3.95
CA ASN A 26 0.54 -3.95 5.17
C ASN A 26 0.70 -5.46 4.91
N HIS A 27 0.30 -5.94 3.74
CA HIS A 27 0.47 -7.33 3.31
C HIS A 27 1.95 -7.70 3.10
N GLU A 28 2.73 -6.83 2.45
CA GLU A 28 4.17 -7.02 2.35
C GLU A 28 4.84 -7.03 3.74
N GLN A 29 4.40 -6.16 4.67
CA GLN A 29 4.93 -6.15 6.04
C GLN A 29 4.56 -7.43 6.81
N MET A 30 3.32 -7.92 6.72
CA MET A 30 2.93 -9.19 7.34
C MET A 30 3.77 -10.37 6.82
N ALA A 31 4.04 -10.42 5.51
CA ALA A 31 4.87 -11.47 4.93
C ALA A 31 6.32 -11.39 5.45
N LEU A 32 6.90 -10.20 5.51
CA LEU A 32 8.23 -9.97 6.08
C LEU A 32 8.32 -10.41 7.54
N ASP A 33 7.37 -9.98 8.37
CA ASP A 33 7.33 -10.29 9.80
C ASP A 33 7.18 -11.80 10.03
N ALA A 34 6.27 -12.45 9.28
CA ALA A 34 6.04 -13.88 9.39
C ALA A 34 7.25 -14.71 8.95
N LEU A 35 7.96 -14.28 7.90
CA LEU A 35 9.18 -14.94 7.44
C LEU A 35 10.34 -14.77 8.44
N ALA A 36 10.50 -13.58 9.02
CA ALA A 36 11.54 -13.30 10.01
C ALA A 36 11.29 -14.05 11.32
N ALA A 37 10.04 -14.08 11.79
CA ALA A 37 9.65 -14.74 13.04
C ALA A 37 9.37 -16.25 12.88
N SER A 38 9.43 -16.79 11.66
CA SER A 38 9.00 -18.17 11.34
C SER A 38 7.54 -18.46 11.75
N GLN A 39 6.67 -17.45 11.68
CA GLN A 39 5.24 -17.51 12.07
C GLN A 39 4.32 -17.38 10.85
N LEU A 40 4.49 -18.27 9.86
CA LEU A 40 3.75 -18.23 8.59
C LEU A 40 2.22 -18.31 8.76
N SER A 41 1.73 -18.95 9.82
CA SER A 41 0.30 -19.06 10.10
C SER A 41 -0.39 -17.70 10.23
N LEU A 42 0.27 -16.70 10.84
CA LEU A 42 -0.29 -15.35 11.00
C LEU A 42 -0.49 -14.65 9.65
N TRP A 43 0.45 -14.84 8.73
CA TRP A 43 0.34 -14.31 7.37
C TRP A 43 -0.72 -15.07 6.55
N PHE A 44 -0.80 -16.39 6.69
CA PHE A 44 -1.79 -17.21 5.97
C PHE A 44 -3.23 -16.86 6.35
N MET A 45 -3.49 -16.54 7.62
CA MET A 45 -4.79 -16.02 8.08
C MET A 45 -5.21 -14.72 7.35
N ASN A 46 -4.28 -14.02 6.71
CA ASN A 46 -4.49 -12.79 5.98
C ASN A 46 -4.34 -12.94 4.46
N GLY A 47 -4.34 -14.18 3.94
CA GLY A 47 -4.30 -14.46 2.49
C GLY A 47 -2.91 -14.70 1.91
N GLY A 48 -1.93 -15.01 2.77
CA GLY A 48 -0.56 -15.39 2.39
C GLY A 48 -0.37 -16.87 2.00
N ASP A 49 -1.44 -17.66 2.00
CA ASP A 49 -1.43 -19.11 1.77
C ASP A 49 -0.94 -19.50 0.36
N TRP A 50 -1.01 -18.58 -0.61
CA TRP A 50 -0.41 -18.74 -1.95
C TRP A 50 1.06 -19.16 -1.89
N TYR A 51 1.81 -18.70 -0.88
CA TYR A 51 3.23 -19.03 -0.71
C TYR A 51 3.45 -20.53 -0.47
N ALA A 52 2.54 -21.18 0.25
CA ALA A 52 2.61 -22.62 0.52
C ALA A 52 2.32 -23.48 -0.72
N ALA A 53 1.54 -22.95 -1.67
CA ALA A 53 1.21 -23.63 -2.92
C ALA A 53 2.34 -23.59 -3.97
N LEU A 54 3.38 -22.78 -3.74
CA LEU A 54 4.51 -22.66 -4.65
C LEU A 54 5.46 -23.86 -4.58
N SER A 55 6.08 -24.19 -5.72
CA SER A 55 7.23 -25.11 -5.73
C SER A 55 8.41 -24.54 -4.92
N ALA A 56 9.32 -25.39 -4.46
CA ALA A 56 10.51 -24.96 -3.69
C ALA A 56 11.35 -23.89 -4.42
N ASN A 57 11.47 -23.99 -5.75
CA ASN A 57 12.17 -22.98 -6.56
C ASN A 57 11.41 -21.64 -6.58
N GLN A 58 10.08 -21.67 -6.70
CA GLN A 58 9.25 -20.46 -6.67
C GLN A 58 9.22 -19.83 -5.28
N GLN A 59 9.19 -20.61 -4.19
CA GLN A 59 9.30 -20.08 -2.83
C GLN A 59 10.62 -19.34 -2.61
N ARG A 60 11.73 -19.85 -3.16
CA ARG A 60 13.02 -19.15 -3.11
C ARG A 60 12.98 -17.82 -3.85
N LEU A 61 12.33 -17.78 -5.02
CA LEU A 61 12.13 -16.53 -5.78
C LEU A 61 11.23 -15.55 -5.04
N ALA A 62 10.10 -16.03 -4.50
CA ALA A 62 9.18 -15.23 -3.69
C ALA A 62 9.88 -14.64 -2.47
N ARG A 63 10.66 -15.45 -1.72
CA ARG A 63 11.43 -14.99 -0.56
C ARG A 63 12.41 -13.87 -0.93
N LYS A 64 13.15 -14.03 -2.04
CA LYS A 64 14.08 -12.99 -2.51
C LYS A 64 13.33 -11.69 -2.83
N ALA A 65 12.21 -11.78 -3.54
CA ALA A 65 11.42 -10.60 -3.89
C ALA A 65 10.73 -9.97 -2.67
N LEU A 66 10.32 -10.77 -1.68
CA LEU A 66 9.82 -10.27 -0.41
C LEU A 66 10.91 -9.55 0.38
N ASP A 67 12.14 -10.05 0.40
CA ASP A 67 13.27 -9.32 1.01
C ASP A 67 13.51 -7.96 0.35
N ASP A 68 13.27 -7.84 -0.96
CA ASP A 68 13.33 -6.55 -1.64
C ASP A 68 12.27 -5.57 -1.13
N CYS A 69 11.14 -6.05 -0.58
CA CYS A 69 10.13 -5.20 0.06
C CYS A 69 10.66 -4.43 1.27
N GLN A 70 11.74 -4.90 1.91
CA GLN A 70 12.40 -4.18 3.02
C GLN A 70 12.99 -2.83 2.58
N ARG A 71 13.20 -2.64 1.28
CA ARG A 71 13.73 -1.39 0.70
C ARG A 71 12.63 -0.49 0.15
N LEU A 72 11.37 -0.93 0.15
CA LEU A 72 10.27 -0.09 -0.30
C LEU A 72 10.08 1.09 0.65
N PRO A 73 9.92 2.30 0.10
CA PRO A 73 9.57 3.47 0.90
C PRO A 73 8.18 3.29 1.51
N TRP A 74 7.99 3.86 2.69
CA TRP A 74 6.69 3.92 3.35
C TRP A 74 5.77 4.97 2.73
N ILE A 75 6.40 6.08 2.32
CA ILE A 75 5.77 7.26 1.75
C ILE A 75 6.63 7.72 0.57
N LEU A 76 6.00 8.04 -0.55
CA LEU A 76 6.63 8.65 -1.72
C LEU A 76 6.14 10.09 -1.87
N GLU A 77 7.05 10.99 -2.24
CA GLU A 77 6.73 12.35 -2.66
C GLU A 77 7.06 12.48 -4.16
N LEU A 78 6.14 13.05 -4.92
CA LEU A 78 6.29 13.29 -6.34
C LEU A 78 5.97 14.75 -6.63
N HIS A 79 6.85 15.42 -7.37
CA HIS A 79 6.63 16.77 -7.86
C HIS A 79 6.15 16.67 -9.29
N CYS A 80 4.89 17.02 -9.51
CA CYS A 80 4.23 17.02 -10.82
C CYS A 80 3.86 18.46 -11.22
N GLN A 81 3.50 18.67 -12.48
CA GLN A 81 3.13 20.01 -12.98
C GLN A 81 1.95 20.65 -12.23
N ASN A 82 1.06 19.83 -11.68
CA ASN A 82 -0.14 20.20 -10.94
C ASN A 82 0.05 20.23 -9.41
N GLY A 83 1.27 20.06 -8.91
CA GLY A 83 1.59 20.19 -7.49
C GLY A 83 2.37 19.00 -6.93
N MET A 84 2.41 18.95 -5.60
CA MET A 84 3.10 17.91 -4.85
C MET A 84 2.14 16.78 -4.46
N HIS A 85 2.46 15.57 -4.88
CA HIS A 85 1.70 14.36 -4.62
C HIS A 85 2.43 13.50 -3.60
N VAL A 86 1.73 13.13 -2.53
CA VAL A 86 2.21 12.19 -1.51
C VAL A 86 1.47 10.88 -1.67
N VAL A 87 2.19 9.77 -1.79
CA VAL A 87 1.61 8.43 -1.89
C VAL A 87 2.00 7.64 -0.66
N ALA A 88 1.02 7.04 0.01
CA ALA A 88 1.25 6.11 1.12
C ALA A 88 0.22 4.98 1.05
N HIS A 89 0.45 3.87 1.75
CA HIS A 89 -0.44 2.73 1.63
C HIS A 89 -1.84 2.99 2.22
N ALA A 90 -1.93 3.44 3.47
CA ALA A 90 -3.20 3.60 4.18
C ALA A 90 -3.48 5.03 4.64
N ASP A 91 -2.48 5.71 5.20
CA ASP A 91 -2.63 7.08 5.71
C ASP A 91 -1.28 7.80 5.83
N TYR A 92 -1.32 9.13 6.03
CA TYR A 92 -0.25 9.91 6.62
C TYR A 92 -0.71 10.44 7.99
N PRO A 93 -0.14 9.99 9.13
CA PRO A 93 -0.74 10.16 10.46
C PRO A 93 -0.51 11.55 11.11
N HIS A 94 -0.54 12.62 10.31
CA HIS A 94 -0.55 14.00 10.80
C HIS A 94 -1.51 14.86 9.98
N GLN A 95 -1.70 16.10 10.45
CA GLN A 95 -2.47 17.13 9.75
C GLN A 95 -1.62 17.96 8.78
N VAL A 96 -0.30 17.96 8.95
CA VAL A 96 0.64 18.70 8.11
C VAL A 96 1.76 17.77 7.71
N TYR A 97 1.90 17.56 6.41
CA TYR A 97 3.00 16.88 5.77
C TYR A 97 4.27 17.72 5.81
N ALA A 98 5.39 17.02 6.03
CA ALA A 98 6.73 17.56 5.86
C ALA A 98 7.65 16.42 5.43
N TRP A 99 8.58 16.73 4.53
CA TRP A 99 9.58 15.80 4.05
C TRP A 99 10.36 15.17 5.21
N GLN A 100 10.48 13.84 5.21
CA GLN A 100 11.19 13.05 6.23
C GLN A 100 10.75 13.27 7.68
N LYS A 101 9.57 13.85 7.90
CA LYS A 101 8.99 13.91 9.25
C LYS A 101 8.75 12.50 9.78
N GLU A 102 9.14 12.28 11.03
CA GLU A 102 8.86 11.02 11.73
C GLU A 102 7.35 10.79 11.83
N VAL A 103 6.94 9.55 11.55
CA VAL A 103 5.54 9.13 11.53
C VAL A 103 5.40 7.76 12.17
N ASP A 104 4.23 7.50 12.74
CA ASP A 104 3.85 6.16 13.17
C ASP A 104 3.64 5.25 11.94
N LEU A 105 4.63 4.40 11.65
CA LEU A 105 4.61 3.47 10.52
C LEU A 105 3.47 2.46 10.60
N HIS A 106 3.01 2.11 11.80
CA HIS A 106 1.85 1.25 11.95
C HIS A 106 0.61 1.96 11.39
N GLN A 107 0.43 3.25 11.66
CA GLN A 107 -0.69 4.00 11.07
C GLN A 107 -0.56 4.18 9.56
N VAL A 108 0.65 4.39 9.03
CA VAL A 108 0.90 4.47 7.57
C VAL A 108 0.44 3.22 6.83
N LEU A 109 0.54 2.06 7.48
CA LEU A 109 0.13 0.78 6.90
C LEU A 109 -1.32 0.38 7.22
N TRP A 110 -1.84 0.73 8.40
CA TRP A 110 -3.04 0.07 8.92
C TRP A 110 -4.22 1.00 9.14
N ARG A 111 -4.00 2.32 9.24
CA ARG A 111 -5.06 3.24 9.64
C ARG A 111 -6.16 3.33 8.58
N ARG A 112 -7.41 3.17 9.04
CA ARG A 112 -8.62 3.38 8.23
C ARG A 112 -9.49 4.54 8.73
N SER A 113 -9.22 5.03 9.94
CA SER A 113 -10.15 5.93 10.65
C SER A 113 -10.34 7.25 9.91
N ARG A 114 -9.30 7.79 9.25
CA ARG A 114 -9.38 9.06 8.52
C ARG A 114 -10.50 9.04 7.47
N LEU A 115 -10.61 7.98 6.68
CA LEU A 115 -11.65 7.89 5.66
C LEU A 115 -13.06 7.92 6.30
N SER A 116 -13.25 7.16 7.38
CA SER A 116 -14.51 7.16 8.13
C SER A 116 -14.83 8.52 8.76
N GLU A 117 -13.83 9.19 9.36
CA GLU A 117 -13.93 10.53 9.92
C GLU A 117 -14.35 11.54 8.82
N ARG A 118 -13.71 11.50 7.65
CA ARG A 118 -14.05 12.37 6.51
C ARG A 118 -15.46 12.11 5.98
N HIS A 119 -15.90 10.85 5.86
CA HIS A 119 -17.29 10.54 5.49
C HIS A 119 -18.32 11.04 6.51
N ALA A 120 -17.95 11.12 7.79
CA ALA A 120 -18.78 11.70 8.84
C ALA A 120 -18.73 13.25 8.86
N GLY A 121 -18.05 13.89 7.90
CA GLY A 121 -17.86 15.34 7.86
C GLY A 121 -16.88 15.87 8.92
N GLN A 122 -16.04 15.01 9.50
CA GLN A 122 -15.09 15.34 10.55
C GLN A 122 -13.65 15.45 10.03
N GLY A 123 -12.83 16.27 10.67
CA GLY A 123 -11.45 16.50 10.28
C GLY A 123 -11.31 17.40 9.05
N ASN A 124 -10.11 17.43 8.48
CA ASN A 124 -9.76 18.15 7.26
C ASN A 124 -8.80 17.30 6.41
N GLY A 125 -8.55 17.73 5.18
CA GLY A 125 -7.40 17.32 4.39
C GLY A 125 -6.06 17.52 5.12
N ILE A 126 -4.97 17.10 4.48
CA ILE A 126 -3.63 17.17 5.07
C ILE A 126 -2.90 18.35 4.42
N ALA A 127 -2.50 19.35 5.20
CA ALA A 127 -1.73 20.47 4.67
C ALA A 127 -0.30 20.04 4.31
N GLY A 128 0.43 20.88 3.59
CA GLY A 128 1.85 20.67 3.29
C GLY A 128 2.11 19.86 2.01
N ALA A 129 1.07 19.33 1.35
CA ALA A 129 1.12 18.84 -0.03
C ALA A 129 -0.25 19.04 -0.71
N ASP A 130 -0.28 19.01 -2.03
CA ASP A 130 -1.48 19.30 -2.82
C ASP A 130 -2.40 18.08 -2.95
N HIS A 131 -1.83 16.87 -2.95
CA HIS A 131 -2.58 15.63 -3.14
C HIS A 131 -2.00 14.47 -2.30
N PHE A 132 -2.87 13.69 -1.66
CA PHE A 132 -2.51 12.47 -0.93
C PHE A 132 -3.23 11.27 -1.54
N TRP A 133 -2.48 10.23 -1.91
CA TRP A 133 -2.99 9.03 -2.56
C TRP A 133 -2.85 7.83 -1.65
N PHE A 134 -3.96 7.17 -1.38
CA PHE A 134 -4.06 6.03 -0.48
C PHE A 134 -4.79 4.85 -1.13
N GLY A 135 -4.45 3.65 -0.68
CA GLY A 135 -5.19 2.42 -0.95
C GLY A 135 -5.75 1.84 0.35
N HIS A 136 -5.44 0.56 0.60
CA HIS A 136 -5.68 -0.20 1.84
C HIS A 136 -7.14 -0.49 2.22
N THR A 137 -8.04 0.47 2.03
CA THR A 137 -9.47 0.33 2.30
C THR A 137 -10.20 0.13 0.98
N PRO A 138 -10.67 -1.09 0.66
CA PRO A 138 -11.40 -1.34 -0.57
C PRO A 138 -12.72 -0.57 -0.60
N LEU A 139 -12.97 0.12 -1.71
CA LEU A 139 -14.15 0.94 -1.97
C LEU A 139 -14.84 0.47 -3.25
N ARG A 140 -16.13 0.80 -3.40
CA ARG A 140 -16.89 0.47 -4.62
C ARG A 140 -16.48 1.33 -5.82
N HIS A 141 -16.01 2.53 -5.56
CA HIS A 141 -15.52 3.50 -6.54
C HIS A 141 -14.46 4.37 -5.88
N ARG A 142 -13.64 5.05 -6.68
CA ARG A 142 -12.67 6.04 -6.21
C ARG A 142 -13.38 7.09 -5.35
N VAL A 143 -12.78 7.46 -4.23
CA VAL A 143 -13.29 8.51 -3.34
C VAL A 143 -12.26 9.62 -3.22
N ASP A 144 -12.69 10.85 -3.47
CA ASP A 144 -11.90 12.07 -3.32
C ASP A 144 -12.57 12.97 -2.27
N ILE A 145 -11.86 13.34 -1.20
CA ILE A 145 -12.34 14.23 -0.15
C ILE A 145 -11.22 15.21 0.21
N ASP A 146 -11.45 16.51 0.00
CA ASP A 146 -10.41 17.54 0.02
C ASP A 146 -9.24 17.16 -0.92
N ASN A 147 -8.02 17.05 -0.38
CA ASN A 147 -6.84 16.59 -1.09
C ASN A 147 -6.51 15.11 -0.82
N LEU A 148 -7.47 14.31 -0.35
CA LEU A 148 -7.29 12.90 -0.04
C LEU A 148 -7.98 12.05 -1.11
N HIS A 149 -7.22 11.15 -1.73
CA HIS A 149 -7.63 10.34 -2.85
C HIS A 149 -7.48 8.86 -2.51
N TYR A 150 -8.59 8.14 -2.45
CA TYR A 150 -8.64 6.71 -2.14
C TYR A 150 -8.93 5.94 -3.43
N ILE A 151 -7.95 5.15 -3.88
CA ILE A 151 -7.95 4.50 -5.20
C ILE A 151 -8.01 2.96 -5.12
N ASP A 152 -8.07 2.38 -3.93
CA ASP A 152 -8.33 0.94 -3.80
C ASP A 152 -9.82 0.66 -4.07
N THR A 153 -10.13 0.34 -5.32
CA THR A 153 -11.48 -0.02 -5.78
C THR A 153 -11.74 -1.53 -5.73
N GLY A 154 -10.97 -2.28 -4.93
CA GLY A 154 -11.25 -3.67 -4.62
C GLY A 154 -11.13 -4.63 -5.81
N ALA A 155 -10.13 -4.45 -6.67
CA ALA A 155 -9.88 -5.29 -7.85
C ALA A 155 -9.95 -6.81 -7.54
N VAL A 156 -9.32 -7.23 -6.44
CA VAL A 156 -9.30 -8.65 -6.02
C VAL A 156 -10.66 -9.17 -5.55
N PHE A 157 -11.59 -8.28 -5.22
CA PHE A 157 -12.95 -8.58 -4.77
C PHE A 157 -13.99 -8.46 -5.89
N GLY A 158 -13.55 -8.44 -7.16
CA GLY A 158 -14.42 -8.27 -8.32
C GLY A 158 -14.74 -6.81 -8.67
N GLY A 159 -14.08 -5.85 -8.01
CA GLY A 159 -14.07 -4.45 -8.42
C GLY A 159 -13.06 -4.19 -9.53
N GLU A 160 -12.65 -2.94 -9.67
CA GLU A 160 -11.74 -2.50 -10.74
C GLU A 160 -10.33 -2.23 -10.19
N LEU A 161 -9.33 -2.30 -11.07
CA LEU A 161 -8.00 -1.75 -10.80
C LEU A 161 -7.99 -0.28 -11.24
N THR A 162 -8.02 0.65 -10.27
CA THR A 162 -7.96 2.09 -10.57
C THR A 162 -6.54 2.51 -10.93
N LEU A 163 -6.40 3.18 -12.08
CA LEU A 163 -5.19 3.85 -12.51
C LEU A 163 -5.48 5.34 -12.69
N VAL A 164 -4.60 6.19 -12.16
CA VAL A 164 -4.72 7.64 -12.27
C VAL A 164 -3.48 8.21 -12.95
N GLN A 165 -3.68 8.97 -14.01
CA GLN A 165 -2.62 9.76 -14.65
C GLN A 165 -2.43 11.07 -13.87
N LEU A 166 -1.20 11.34 -13.43
CA LEU A 166 -0.86 12.55 -12.66
C LEU A 166 -0.36 13.69 -13.55
N GLN A 167 0.26 13.38 -14.68
CA GLN A 167 0.78 14.32 -15.68
C GLN A 167 0.96 13.65 -17.04
#